data_AF-A0A3N9NBK3-F1
#
_entry.id   AF-A0A3N9NBK3-F1
#
_cell.length_a   1.000
_cell.length_b   1.000
_cell.length_c   1.000
_cell.angle_alpha   90.00
_cell.angle_beta   90.00
_cell.angle_gamma   90.00
#
_symmetry.space_group_name_H-M   'P 1'
#
loop_
_entity.id
_entity.type
_entity.pdbx_description
1 polymer ?
#
loop_
_entity_poly.entity_id
_entity_poly.type
_entity_poly.pdbx_seq_one_letter_code
_entity_poly.pdbx_strand_id
1 'polypeptide(L)'
;MPKSFKVKTKSRLNAIKHGLYATDSLFLSSLSRREIVIYEQVRASLHEEYKPLTEREKHLVDRLAIHHFRLYRIYDLENLAASKSRDAPLSKKSIIPHLDRFSRFNWRIERQMRMLHNQLYSLYISRHDFSLNLMSKHD
;
A
#
# COMPACT_ATOMS: atom_id res chain seq x y z
N MET A 1 -19.78 8.32 26.09
CA MET A 1 -18.53 8.66 26.82
C MET A 1 -17.33 8.61 25.88
N PRO A 2 -16.49 9.65 25.80
CA PRO A 2 -15.28 9.60 24.97
C PRO A 2 -14.32 8.56 25.56
N LYS A 3 -13.83 7.63 24.73
CA LYS A 3 -12.84 6.62 25.16
C LYS A 3 -11.61 7.32 25.73
N SER A 4 -11.20 6.94 26.95
CA SER A 4 -10.06 7.56 27.66
C SER A 4 -8.79 7.56 26.79
N PHE A 5 -7.95 8.57 26.97
CA PHE A 5 -6.70 8.74 26.20
C PHE A 5 -5.85 7.46 26.13
N LYS A 6 -5.83 6.65 27.20
CA LYS A 6 -5.12 5.36 27.26
C LYS A 6 -5.59 4.34 26.22
N VAL A 7 -6.88 4.32 25.86
CA VAL A 7 -7.43 3.37 24.88
C VAL A 7 -7.07 3.77 23.45
N LYS A 8 -7.03 5.09 23.17
CA LYS A 8 -6.64 5.62 21.86
C LYS A 8 -5.17 5.33 21.55
N THR A 9 -4.28 5.48 22.54
CA THR A 9 -2.84 5.18 22.39
C THR A 9 -2.59 3.71 22.06
N LYS A 10 -3.24 2.76 22.75
CA LYS A 10 -3.13 1.32 22.44
C LYS A 10 -3.61 0.98 21.02
N SER A 11 -4.70 1.59 20.56
CA SER A 11 -5.19 1.39 19.19
C SER A 11 -4.24 1.94 18.13
N ARG A 12 -3.59 3.09 18.40
CA ARG A 12 -2.61 3.68 17.49
C ARG A 12 -1.34 2.83 17.42
N LEU A 13 -0.85 2.35 18.56
CA LEU A 13 0.31 1.45 18.63
C LEU A 13 0.05 0.13 17.90
N ASN A 14 -1.16 -0.45 18.02
CA ASN A 14 -1.52 -1.64 17.24
C ASN A 14 -1.59 -1.34 15.73
N ALA A 15 -2.15 -0.21 15.32
CA ALA A 15 -2.19 0.16 13.91
C ALA A 15 -0.78 0.41 13.33
N ILE A 16 0.16 0.91 14.14
CA ILE A 16 1.59 1.01 13.77
C ILE A 16 2.23 -0.38 13.72
N LYS A 17 1.98 -1.24 14.71
CA LYS A 17 2.47 -2.63 14.75
C LYS A 17 2.05 -3.44 13.52
N HIS A 18 0.84 -3.19 13.01
CA HIS A 18 0.30 -3.85 11.82
C HIS A 18 0.62 -3.09 10.52
N GLY A 19 1.50 -2.07 10.58
CA GLY A 19 2.02 -1.40 9.39
C GLY A 19 1.06 -0.41 8.71
N LEU A 20 -0.11 -0.13 9.29
CA LEU A 20 -1.12 0.76 8.70
C LEU A 20 -0.66 2.22 8.71
N TYR A 21 -0.06 2.70 9.79
CA TYR A 21 0.44 4.09 9.87
C TYR A 21 1.97 4.20 9.92
N ALA A 22 2.66 3.10 9.62
CA ALA A 22 4.12 3.08 9.59
C ALA A 22 4.65 3.89 8.40
N THR A 23 5.82 4.51 8.56
CA THR A 23 6.59 4.99 7.40
C THR A 23 6.97 3.81 6.51
N ASP A 24 7.33 4.07 5.26
CA ASP A 24 7.70 3.01 4.31
C ASP A 24 8.89 2.17 4.83
N SER A 25 9.89 2.82 5.42
CA SER A 25 11.03 2.14 6.06
C SER A 25 10.61 1.26 7.25
N LEU A 26 9.81 1.80 8.17
CA LEU A 26 9.34 1.06 9.33
C LEU A 26 8.44 -0.11 8.92
N PHE A 27 7.60 0.11 7.90
CA PHE A 27 6.73 -0.93 7.34
C PHE A 27 7.56 -2.10 6.80
N LEU A 28 8.54 -1.84 5.94
CA LEU A 28 9.40 -2.88 5.37
C LEU A 28 10.19 -3.62 6.45
N SER A 29 10.71 -2.90 7.45
CA SER A 29 11.43 -3.53 8.58
C SER A 29 10.55 -4.43 9.45
N SER A 30 9.23 -4.24 9.41
CA SER A 30 8.27 -5.01 10.20
C SER A 30 7.80 -6.31 9.54
N LEU A 31 8.21 -6.55 8.28
CA LEU A 31 7.76 -7.71 7.52
C LEU A 31 8.42 -8.99 8.03
N SER A 32 7.64 -10.04 8.17
CA SER A 32 8.16 -11.39 8.39
C SER A 32 8.88 -11.89 7.14
N ARG A 33 9.74 -12.92 7.28
CA ARG A 33 10.47 -13.51 6.15
C ARG A 33 9.57 -13.97 5.01
N ARG A 34 8.38 -14.52 5.32
CA ARG A 34 7.39 -14.92 4.31
C ARG A 34 6.77 -13.71 3.60
N GLU A 35 6.45 -12.65 4.35
CA GLU A 35 5.90 -11.41 3.77
C GLU A 35 6.92 -10.71 2.88
N ILE A 36 8.22 -10.75 3.22
CA ILE A 36 9.30 -10.20 2.37
C ILE A 36 9.31 -10.87 1.00
N VAL A 37 9.19 -12.21 0.93
CA VAL A 37 9.17 -12.93 -0.35
C VAL A 37 8.00 -12.48 -1.22
N ILE A 38 6.80 -12.34 -0.64
CA ILE A 38 5.62 -11.88 -1.38
C ILE A 38 5.79 -10.42 -1.82
N TYR A 39 6.34 -9.57 -0.96
CA TYR A 39 6.63 -8.18 -1.30
C TYR A 39 7.61 -8.08 -2.47
N GLU A 40 8.71 -8.85 -2.47
CA GLU A 40 9.68 -8.84 -3.56
C GLU A 40 9.07 -9.36 -4.88
N GLN A 41 8.15 -10.32 -4.83
CA GLN A 41 7.40 -10.75 -6.02
C GLN A 41 6.54 -9.62 -6.61
N VAL A 42 5.78 -8.91 -5.76
CA VAL A 42 4.97 -7.75 -6.18
C VAL A 42 5.85 -6.63 -6.72
N ARG A 43 6.99 -6.39 -6.08
CA ARG A 43 7.96 -5.41 -6.53
C ARG A 43 8.53 -5.79 -7.90
N ALA A 44 8.98 -7.03 -8.07
CA ALA A 44 9.53 -7.52 -9.32
C ALA A 44 8.52 -7.41 -10.48
N SER A 45 7.26 -7.83 -10.26
CA SER A 45 6.22 -7.74 -11.29
C SER A 45 5.93 -6.30 -11.71
N LEU A 46 5.91 -5.35 -10.77
CA LEU A 46 5.71 -3.94 -11.09
C LEU A 46 6.93 -3.34 -11.82
N HIS A 47 8.14 -3.73 -11.46
CA HIS A 47 9.33 -3.32 -12.22
C HIS A 47 9.34 -3.87 -13.65
N GLU A 48 8.85 -5.09 -13.85
CA GLU A 48 8.70 -5.69 -15.18
C GLU A 48 7.61 -5.01 -16.02
N GLU A 49 6.47 -4.69 -15.40
CA GLU A 49 5.35 -4.01 -16.06
C GLU A 49 5.72 -2.59 -16.48
N TYR A 50 6.26 -1.80 -15.55
CA TYR A 50 6.57 -0.40 -15.80
C TYR A 50 7.90 -0.23 -16.54
N LYS A 51 8.90 -1.11 -16.35
CA LYS A 51 10.25 -0.94 -16.91
C LYS A 51 10.84 0.46 -16.61
N PRO A 52 10.97 0.84 -15.33
CA PRO A 52 11.50 2.15 -14.97
C PRO A 52 12.94 2.31 -15.44
N LEU A 53 13.25 3.42 -16.11
CA LEU A 53 14.58 3.70 -16.66
C LEU A 53 15.41 4.60 -15.73
N THR A 54 14.75 5.54 -15.07
CA THR A 54 15.43 6.51 -14.18
C THR A 54 15.30 6.11 -12.71
N GLU A 55 16.23 6.56 -11.86
CA GLU A 55 16.14 6.35 -10.41
C GLU A 55 14.85 6.93 -9.80
N ARG A 56 14.36 8.04 -10.37
CA ARG A 56 13.08 8.63 -9.97
C ARG A 56 11.90 7.70 -10.28
N GLU A 57 11.87 7.11 -11.47
CA GLU A 57 10.83 6.15 -11.86
C GLU A 57 10.92 4.89 -10.99
N LYS A 58 12.14 4.35 -10.77
CA LYS A 58 12.36 3.20 -9.89
C LYS A 58 11.82 3.47 -8.49
N HIS A 59 12.09 4.65 -7.94
CA HIS A 59 11.57 5.05 -6.64
C HIS A 59 10.03 5.12 -6.62
N LEU A 60 9.39 5.62 -7.68
CA LEU A 60 7.94 5.65 -7.79
C LEU A 60 7.34 4.24 -7.86
N VAL A 61 7.96 3.34 -8.64
CA VAL A 61 7.57 1.92 -8.73
C VAL A 61 7.75 1.21 -7.39
N ASP A 62 8.86 1.45 -6.67
CA ASP A 62 9.08 0.88 -5.35
C ASP A 62 8.02 1.34 -4.33
N ARG A 63 7.65 2.62 -4.36
CA ARG A 63 6.56 3.14 -3.52
C ARG A 63 5.21 2.55 -3.89
N LEU A 64 4.96 2.35 -5.18
CA LEU A 64 3.75 1.70 -5.68
C LEU A 64 3.67 0.25 -5.16
N ALA A 65 4.78 -0.49 -5.19
CA ALA A 65 4.87 -1.85 -4.65
C ALA A 65 4.55 -1.90 -3.15
N ILE A 66 5.06 -0.95 -2.36
CA ILE A 66 4.74 -0.84 -0.92
C ILE A 66 3.24 -0.63 -0.71
N HIS A 67 2.61 0.25 -1.50
CA HIS A 67 1.19 0.52 -1.39
C HIS A 67 0.32 -0.67 -1.82
N HIS A 68 0.68 -1.37 -2.90
CA HIS A 68 0.04 -2.63 -3.29
C HIS A 68 0.12 -3.67 -2.17
N PHE A 69 1.31 -3.85 -1.58
CA PHE A 69 1.49 -4.85 -0.53
C PHE A 69 0.75 -4.48 0.77
N ARG A 70 0.64 -3.18 1.10
CA ARG A 70 -0.22 -2.72 2.21
C ARG A 70 -1.69 -3.05 1.97
N LEU A 71 -2.19 -2.85 0.75
CA LEU A 71 -3.56 -3.24 0.36
C LEU A 71 -3.78 -4.75 0.53
N TYR A 72 -2.86 -5.57 0.03
CA TYR A 72 -2.88 -7.01 0.21
C TYR A 72 -3.00 -7.42 1.69
N ARG A 73 -2.19 -6.83 2.58
CA ARG A 73 -2.27 -7.11 4.03
C ARG A 73 -3.60 -6.70 4.65
N ILE A 74 -4.22 -5.61 4.19
CA ILE A 74 -5.54 -5.21 4.68
C ILE A 74 -6.58 -6.26 4.31
N TYR A 75 -6.58 -6.72 3.05
CA TYR A 75 -7.48 -7.79 2.62
C TYR A 75 -7.28 -9.08 3.42
N ASP A 76 -6.04 -9.47 3.69
CA ASP A 76 -5.75 -10.65 4.52
C ASP A 76 -6.25 -10.48 5.96
N LEU A 77 -6.08 -9.29 6.55
CA LEU A 77 -6.61 -8.96 7.87
C LEU A 77 -8.13 -8.92 7.92
N GLU A 78 -8.79 -8.40 6.87
CA GLU A 78 -10.25 -8.40 6.74
C GLU A 78 -10.79 -9.83 6.67
N ASN A 79 -10.17 -10.69 5.87
CA ASN A 79 -10.52 -12.11 5.75
C ASN A 79 -10.33 -12.84 7.09
N LEU A 80 -9.22 -12.59 7.79
CA LEU A 80 -8.93 -13.20 9.10
C LEU A 80 -9.88 -12.69 10.20
N ALA A 81 -10.32 -11.43 10.14
CA ALA A 81 -11.33 -10.90 11.05
C ALA A 81 -12.72 -11.52 10.78
N ALA A 82 -13.07 -11.69 9.51
CA ALA A 82 -14.33 -12.31 9.11
C ALA A 82 -14.39 -13.80 9.47
N SER A 83 -13.32 -14.56 9.28
CA SER A 83 -13.28 -15.99 9.64
C SER A 83 -13.40 -16.22 11.14
N LYS A 84 -12.66 -15.46 11.97
CA LYS A 84 -12.73 -15.55 13.45
C LYS A 84 -14.10 -15.22 14.02
N SER A 85 -14.92 -14.46 13.31
CA SER A 85 -16.28 -14.13 13.73
C SER A 85 -17.27 -15.29 13.60
N ARG A 86 -16.99 -16.27 12.74
CA ARG A 86 -17.83 -17.46 12.55
C ARG A 86 -17.68 -18.45 13.70
N ASP A 87 -16.49 -18.55 14.29
CA ASP A 87 -16.15 -19.55 15.30
C ASP A 87 -16.22 -19.03 16.75
N ALA A 88 -16.46 -17.73 16.96
CA ALA A 88 -16.50 -17.14 18.29
C ALA A 88 -17.94 -17.12 18.86
N PRO A 89 -18.18 -17.61 20.10
CA PRO A 89 -19.49 -17.53 20.74
C PRO A 89 -19.84 -16.05 20.97
N LEU A 90 -20.84 -15.55 20.24
CA LEU A 90 -21.55 -14.25 20.36
C LEU A 90 -20.87 -13.20 21.27
N SER A 91 -19.61 -12.87 20.99
CA SER A 91 -18.91 -11.81 21.70
C SER A 91 -19.53 -10.50 21.23
N LYS A 92 -20.22 -9.78 22.14
CA LYS A 92 -20.95 -8.51 21.94
C LYS A 92 -20.15 -7.35 21.31
N LYS A 93 -18.90 -7.55 20.89
CA LYS A 93 -18.10 -6.54 20.20
C LYS A 93 -18.31 -6.67 18.70
N SER A 94 -19.18 -5.81 18.17
CA SER A 94 -19.40 -5.65 16.72
C SER A 94 -18.07 -5.46 15.97
N ILE A 95 -17.92 -6.18 14.86
CA ILE A 95 -16.76 -6.14 13.94
C ILE A 95 -16.82 -4.91 13.02
N ILE A 96 -18.00 -4.28 12.91
CA ILE A 96 -18.29 -3.13 12.05
C ILE A 96 -17.28 -1.96 12.23
N PRO A 97 -16.84 -1.59 13.46
CA PRO A 97 -15.86 -0.52 13.65
C PRO A 97 -14.42 -0.87 13.24
N HIS A 98 -14.13 -2.15 12.98
CA HIS A 98 -12.86 -2.59 12.42
C HIS A 98 -12.90 -2.50 10.88
N LEU A 99 -14.02 -2.92 10.29
CA LEU A 99 -14.26 -2.80 8.84
C LEU A 99 -14.23 -1.34 8.38
N ASP A 100 -14.96 -0.42 9.05
CA ASP A 100 -14.93 1.02 8.71
C ASP A 100 -13.50 1.61 8.76
N ARG A 101 -12.66 1.13 9.68
CA ARG A 101 -11.26 1.56 9.77
C ARG A 101 -10.42 1.04 8.62
N PHE A 102 -10.65 -0.18 8.15
CA PHE A 102 -9.98 -0.71 6.97
C PHE A 102 -10.44 0.01 5.70
N SER A 103 -11.74 0.30 5.55
CA SER A 103 -12.28 1.05 4.41
C SER A 103 -11.64 2.43 4.24
N ARG A 104 -11.51 3.19 5.32
CA ARG A 104 -10.83 4.51 5.30
C ARG A 104 -9.36 4.41 4.93
N PHE A 105 -8.72 3.33 5.35
CA PHE A 105 -7.31 3.11 5.08
C PHE A 105 -7.08 2.67 3.62
N ASN A 106 -7.93 1.79 3.09
CA ASN A 106 -7.97 1.43 1.66
C ASN A 106 -8.12 2.67 0.78
N TRP A 107 -9.13 3.52 1.05
CA TRP A 107 -9.34 4.74 0.25
C TRP A 107 -8.10 5.65 0.21
N ARG A 108 -7.39 5.77 1.33
CA ARG A 108 -6.14 6.55 1.40
C ARG A 108 -5.06 5.92 0.53
N ILE A 109 -4.84 4.61 0.63
CA ILE A 109 -3.81 3.92 -0.16
C ILE A 109 -4.14 3.99 -1.65
N GLU A 110 -5.39 3.72 -2.03
CA GLU A 110 -5.83 3.80 -3.42
C GLU A 110 -5.62 5.20 -4.00
N ARG A 111 -5.92 6.25 -3.22
CA ARG A 111 -5.64 7.62 -3.64
C ARG A 111 -4.14 7.85 -3.85
N GLN A 112 -3.28 7.35 -2.96
CA GLN A 112 -1.83 7.45 -3.11
C GLN A 112 -1.34 6.70 -4.35
N MET A 113 -1.86 5.51 -4.62
CA MET A 113 -1.55 4.73 -5.82
C MET A 113 -1.97 5.45 -7.09
N ARG A 114 -3.18 6.02 -7.15
CA ARG A 114 -3.61 6.84 -8.30
C ARG A 114 -2.67 8.01 -8.56
N MET A 115 -2.20 8.68 -7.50
CA MET A 115 -1.23 9.77 -7.64
C MET A 115 0.11 9.27 -8.19
N LEU A 116 0.62 8.13 -7.71
CA LEU A 116 1.86 7.53 -8.20
C LEU A 116 1.74 7.07 -9.66
N HIS A 117 0.63 6.45 -10.04
CA HIS A 117 0.36 6.09 -11.44
C HIS A 117 0.34 7.32 -12.34
N ASN A 118 -0.34 8.39 -11.93
CA ASN A 118 -0.37 9.63 -12.72
C ASN A 118 1.02 10.24 -12.88
N GLN A 119 1.85 10.19 -11.83
CA GLN A 119 3.23 10.64 -11.89
C GLN A 119 4.07 9.80 -12.84
N LEU A 120 4.00 8.47 -12.74
CA LEU A 120 4.68 7.56 -13.65
C LEU A 120 4.23 7.82 -15.09
N TYR A 121 2.93 7.86 -15.35
CA TYR A 121 2.37 8.09 -16.67
C TYR A 121 2.82 9.43 -17.28
N SER A 122 2.87 10.50 -16.47
CA SER A 122 3.38 11.80 -16.94
C SER A 122 4.85 11.74 -17.37
N LEU A 123 5.68 10.93 -16.70
CA LEU A 123 7.08 10.72 -17.06
C LEU A 123 7.19 9.90 -18.36
N TYR A 124 6.35 8.87 -18.54
CA TYR A 124 6.29 8.11 -19.78
C TYR A 124 5.93 8.97 -20.99
N ILE A 125 4.88 9.80 -20.87
CA ILE A 125 4.49 10.74 -21.93
C ILE A 125 5.64 11.69 -22.24
N SER A 126 6.19 12.34 -21.21
CA SER A 126 7.29 13.30 -21.39
C SER A 126 8.49 12.69 -22.12
N ARG A 127 8.80 11.41 -21.82
CA ARG A 127 9.86 10.66 -22.49
C ARG A 127 9.52 10.34 -23.94
N HIS A 128 8.30 9.89 -24.20
CA HIS A 128 7.84 9.59 -25.55
C HIS A 128 7.88 10.84 -26.44
N ASP A 129 7.39 11.96 -25.93
CA ASP A 129 7.40 13.24 -26.65
C ASP A 129 8.83 13.75 -26.90
N PHE A 130 9.73 13.56 -25.93
CA PHE A 130 11.14 13.88 -26.12
C PHE A 130 11.79 13.00 -27.21
N SER A 131 11.49 11.71 -27.22
CA SER A 131 11.99 10.77 -28.23
C SER A 131 11.51 11.14 -29.64
N LEU A 132 10.22 11.49 -29.80
CA LEU A 132 9.66 11.89 -31.09
C LEU A 132 10.27 13.19 -31.61
N ASN A 133 10.49 14.18 -30.72
CA ASN A 133 11.09 15.46 -31.08
C ASN A 133 12.58 15.39 -31.45
N LEU A 134 13.29 14.35 -30.98
CA LEU A 134 14.67 14.07 -31.40
C LEU A 134 14.72 13.44 -32.79
N MET A 135 13.76 12.57 -33.11
CA MET A 135 13.70 11.92 -34.42
C MET A 135 13.28 12.88 -35.53
N SER A 136 12.39 13.86 -35.26
CA SER A 136 11.94 14.84 -36.25
C SER A 136 12.93 15.97 -36.57
N LYS A 137 14.04 16.10 -35.81
CA LYS A 137 15.08 17.12 -36.04
C LYS A 137 16.21 16.66 -36.96
N HIS A 138 16.15 15.42 -37.45
CA HIS A 138 17.15 14.82 -38.32
C HIS A 138 16.66 14.56 -39.75
N ASP A 139 15.46 15.04 -40.09
CA ASP A 139 14.91 15.11 -41.45
C ASP A 139 14.95 16.55 -41.97
#